data_AF-A0A0G0TVC1-F1
#
_entry.id   AF-A0A0G0TVC1-F1
#
_cell.length_a   1.000
_cell.length_b   1.000
_cell.length_c   1.000
_cell.angle_alpha   90.00
_cell.angle_beta   90.00
_cell.angle_gamma   90.00
#
_symmetry.space_group_name_H-M   'P 1'
#
loop_
_entity.id
_entity.type
_entity.pdbx_description
1 polymer ?
#
loop_
_entity_poly.entity_id
_entity_poly.type
_entity_poly.pdbx_seq_one_letter_code
_entity_poly.pdbx_strand_id
1 'polypeptide(L)'
;MDVRECDRVGMKKKEAPYRLRKYFAMIEEALRDPISVGQLKINGEFMQKELGIAPGPRMGWILSALLEEVLDAPEKNTVEHLSGLVKSLNMLGDSELKTLGLRGKEKKEELEEEEVIKLHEKHGVRK
;
A
#
# COMPACT_ATOMS: atom_id res chain seq x y z
N MET A 1 28.07 5.06 15.10
CA MET A 1 27.46 6.05 16.04
C MET A 1 27.59 5.55 17.50
N ASP A 2 28.26 4.42 17.69
CA ASP A 2 27.93 3.46 18.73
C ASP A 2 28.62 3.81 20.06
N VAL A 3 29.75 4.52 19.98
CA VAL A 3 30.47 5.05 21.15
C VAL A 3 29.60 6.04 21.94
N ARG A 4 28.77 6.84 21.25
CA ARG A 4 27.83 7.77 21.92
C ARG A 4 26.63 7.07 22.51
N GLU A 5 26.23 5.92 21.96
CA GLU A 5 25.12 5.13 22.49
C GLU A 5 25.54 4.47 23.81
N CYS A 6 26.74 3.88 23.86
CA CYS A 6 27.32 3.30 25.08
C CYS A 6 27.37 4.31 26.24
N ASP A 7 27.82 5.55 25.99
CA ASP A 7 27.87 6.62 27.00
C ASP A 7 26.47 6.99 27.52
N ARG A 8 25.47 7.06 26.63
CA ARG A 8 24.09 7.38 26.99
C ARG A 8 23.41 6.27 27.80
N VAL A 9 23.67 5.01 27.46
CA VAL A 9 23.24 3.84 28.25
C VAL A 9 23.85 3.91 29.66
N GLY A 10 25.15 4.19 29.75
CA GLY A 10 25.85 4.40 31.02
C GLY A 10 25.22 5.53 31.86
N MET A 11 24.72 6.58 31.21
CA MET A 11 23.99 7.68 31.83
C MET A 11 22.49 7.42 32.08
N LYS A 12 22.00 6.18 31.91
CA LYS A 12 20.57 5.79 32.02
C LYS A 12 19.63 6.62 31.13
N LYS A 13 20.11 7.13 30.00
CA LYS A 13 19.32 7.83 28.98
C LYS A 13 19.00 6.86 27.83
N LYS A 14 17.95 7.15 27.05
CA LYS A 14 17.68 6.40 25.81
C LYS A 14 18.92 6.40 24.91
N GLU A 15 19.27 5.22 24.39
CA GLU A 15 20.42 4.95 23.51
C GLU A 15 20.56 6.02 22.42
N ALA A 16 19.54 6.15 21.56
CA ALA A 16 19.51 7.16 20.52
C ALA A 16 18.68 8.42 20.91
N PRO A 17 19.15 9.63 20.57
CA PRO A 17 18.36 10.86 20.66
C PRO A 17 17.07 10.79 19.82
N TYR A 18 16.03 11.55 20.21
CA TYR A 18 14.75 11.58 19.48
C TYR A 18 14.92 11.93 17.99
N ARG A 19 15.72 12.97 17.68
CA ARG A 19 15.96 13.41 16.29
C ARG A 19 16.58 12.30 15.43
N LEU A 20 17.50 11.54 16.02
CA LEU A 20 18.18 10.44 15.31
C LEU A 20 17.20 9.29 15.03
N ARG A 21 16.36 8.92 16.00
CA ARG A 21 15.29 7.94 15.79
C ARG A 21 14.26 8.40 14.75
N LYS A 22 13.91 9.69 14.73
CA LYS A 22 13.01 10.25 13.71
C LYS A 22 13.62 10.17 12.32
N TYR A 23 14.92 10.47 12.20
CA TYR A 23 15.63 10.35 10.94
C TYR A 23 15.66 8.90 10.43
N PHE A 24 15.94 7.93 11.29
CA PHE A 24 15.88 6.51 10.93
C PHE A 24 14.47 6.05 10.55
N ALA A 25 13.44 6.50 11.27
CA ALA A 25 12.05 6.23 10.90
C ALA A 25 11.72 6.77 9.50
N MET A 26 12.13 8.00 9.17
CA MET A 26 11.93 8.58 7.84
C MET A 26 12.69 7.83 6.73
N ILE A 27 13.90 7.34 7.03
CA ILE A 27 14.65 6.52 6.07
C ILE A 27 13.94 5.19 5.82
N GLU A 28 13.52 4.49 6.89
CA GLU A 28 12.86 3.20 6.77
C GLU A 28 11.49 3.34 6.08
N GLU A 29 10.78 4.45 6.30
CA GLU A 29 9.53 4.79 5.60
C GLU A 29 9.78 4.97 4.10
N ALA A 30 10.82 5.72 3.72
CA ALA A 30 11.15 5.98 2.32
C ALA A 30 11.72 4.75 1.59
N LEU A 31 12.35 3.82 2.31
CA LEU A 31 12.87 2.56 1.77
C LEU A 31 11.78 1.49 1.61
N ARG A 32 10.64 1.64 2.27
CA ARG A 32 9.54 0.68 2.20
C ARG A 32 8.77 0.86 0.89
N ASP A 33 8.36 -0.25 0.28
CA ASP A 33 7.43 -0.22 -0.84
C ASP A 33 6.01 0.09 -0.33
N PRO A 34 5.39 1.21 -0.75
CA PRO A 34 4.03 1.53 -0.35
C PRO A 34 3.02 0.61 -1.03
N ILE A 35 1.87 0.40 -0.38
CA ILE A 35 0.76 -0.36 -0.95
C ILE A 35 0.31 0.32 -2.24
N SER A 36 0.32 -0.41 -3.34
CA SER A 36 0.08 0.16 -4.66
C SER A 36 -0.62 -0.79 -5.60
N VAL A 37 -1.43 -0.23 -6.49
CA VAL A 37 -2.05 -0.96 -7.60
C VAL A 37 -1.01 -1.61 -8.52
N GLY A 38 0.25 -1.14 -8.50
CA GLY A 38 1.36 -1.75 -9.23
C GLY A 38 1.83 -3.09 -8.66
N GLN A 39 1.37 -3.50 -7.48
CA GLN A 39 1.66 -4.82 -6.89
C GLN A 39 0.79 -5.94 -7.47
N LEU A 40 -0.24 -5.59 -8.25
CA LEU A 40 -1.10 -6.56 -8.92
C LEU A 40 -0.34 -7.27 -10.06
N LYS A 41 -0.66 -8.53 -10.32
CA LYS A 41 -0.12 -9.27 -11.49
C LYS A 41 -0.66 -8.75 -12.82
N ILE A 42 -1.75 -8.00 -12.80
CA ILE A 42 -2.38 -7.40 -13.98
C ILE A 42 -2.20 -5.90 -13.93
N ASN A 43 -1.83 -5.32 -15.08
CA ASN A 43 -1.66 -3.89 -15.28
C ASN A 43 -2.70 -3.34 -16.26
N GLY A 44 -2.81 -2.00 -16.35
CA GLY A 44 -3.71 -1.35 -17.31
C GLY A 44 -3.42 -1.71 -18.78
N GLU A 45 -2.14 -1.91 -19.13
CA GLU A 45 -1.76 -2.35 -20.48
C GLU A 45 -2.27 -3.76 -20.79
N PHE A 46 -2.23 -4.66 -19.80
CA PHE A 46 -2.80 -6.00 -19.93
C PHE A 46 -4.32 -5.95 -20.11
N MET A 47 -5.01 -5.11 -19.32
CA MET A 47 -6.45 -4.91 -19.47
C MET A 47 -6.84 -4.36 -20.85
N GLN A 48 -6.02 -3.47 -21.42
CA GLN A 48 -6.27 -2.93 -22.74
C GLN A 48 -6.05 -3.96 -23.85
N LYS A 49 -4.94 -4.71 -23.80
CA LYS A 49 -4.55 -5.67 -24.84
C LYS A 49 -5.38 -6.96 -24.81
N GLU A 50 -5.56 -7.55 -23.63
CA GLU A 50 -6.18 -8.88 -23.48
C GLU A 50 -7.70 -8.80 -23.29
N LEU A 51 -8.20 -7.75 -22.63
CA LEU A 51 -9.61 -7.62 -22.27
C LEU A 51 -10.34 -6.55 -23.09
N GLY A 52 -9.63 -5.79 -23.93
CA GLY A 52 -10.22 -4.78 -24.82
C GLY A 52 -10.86 -3.61 -24.08
N ILE A 53 -10.46 -3.36 -22.82
CA ILE A 53 -11.05 -2.28 -22.01
C ILE A 53 -10.48 -0.94 -22.48
N ALA A 54 -11.37 0.01 -22.79
CA ALA A 54 -10.97 1.35 -23.20
C ALA A 54 -10.24 2.07 -22.05
N PRO A 55 -9.15 2.81 -22.35
CA PRO A 55 -8.45 3.60 -21.34
C PRO A 55 -9.38 4.69 -20.80
N GLY A 56 -9.47 4.79 -19.47
CA GLY A 56 -10.33 5.77 -18.82
C GLY A 56 -10.45 5.59 -17.30
N PRO A 57 -11.24 6.44 -16.62
CA PRO A 57 -11.42 6.41 -15.17
C PRO A 57 -11.93 5.06 -14.65
N ARG A 58 -12.76 4.37 -15.45
CA ARG A 58 -13.28 3.02 -15.14
C ARG A 58 -12.17 2.02 -14.84
N MET A 59 -11.08 2.06 -15.62
CA MET A 59 -9.95 1.15 -15.42
C MET A 59 -9.30 1.36 -14.06
N GLY A 60 -9.15 2.61 -13.62
CA GLY A 60 -8.63 2.95 -12.30
C GLY A 60 -9.52 2.45 -11.16
N TRP A 61 -10.85 2.53 -11.32
CA TRP A 61 -11.79 2.00 -10.34
C TRP A 61 -11.72 0.47 -10.25
N ILE A 62 -11.60 -0.23 -11.37
CA ILE A 62 -11.42 -1.69 -11.39
C ILE A 62 -10.11 -2.06 -10.66
N LEU A 63 -8.99 -1.42 -10.99
CA LEU A 63 -7.71 -1.71 -10.34
C LEU A 63 -7.74 -1.44 -8.83
N SER A 64 -8.44 -0.39 -8.40
CA SER A 64 -8.59 -0.08 -6.97
C SER A 64 -9.45 -1.11 -6.25
N ALA A 65 -10.52 -1.60 -6.89
CA ALA A 65 -11.37 -2.66 -6.35
C ALA A 65 -10.64 -4.02 -6.30
N LEU A 66 -9.81 -4.34 -7.30
CA LEU A 66 -8.98 -5.56 -7.28
C LEU A 66 -7.95 -5.52 -6.17
N LEU A 67 -7.34 -4.36 -5.94
CA LEU A 67 -6.37 -4.18 -4.87
C LEU A 67 -7.01 -4.46 -3.51
N GLU A 68 -8.26 -4.04 -3.29
CA GLU A 68 -9.02 -4.32 -2.08
C GLU A 68 -9.10 -5.83 -1.78
N GLU A 69 -9.42 -6.65 -2.79
CA GLU A 69 -9.52 -8.10 -2.63
C GLU A 69 -8.16 -8.76 -2.41
N VAL A 70 -7.12 -8.29 -3.11
CA VAL A 70 -5.75 -8.82 -2.95
C VAL A 70 -5.18 -8.47 -1.57
N LEU A 71 -5.55 -7.32 -1.00
CA LEU A 71 -5.15 -6.95 0.36
C LEU A 71 -5.76 -7.90 1.42
N ASP A 72 -6.98 -8.40 1.19
CA ASP A 72 -7.59 -9.40 2.09
C ASP A 72 -7.02 -10.81 1.89
N ALA A 73 -6.71 -11.18 0.63
CA ALA A 73 -6.21 -12.50 0.28
C ALA A 73 -5.08 -12.39 -0.75
N PRO A 74 -3.81 -12.26 -0.32
CA PRO A 74 -2.68 -12.04 -1.23
C PRO A 74 -2.42 -13.22 -2.18
N GLU A 75 -2.85 -14.42 -1.80
CA GLU A 75 -2.75 -15.64 -2.61
C GLU A 75 -3.54 -15.56 -3.92
N LYS A 76 -4.59 -14.72 -3.95
CA LYS A 76 -5.44 -14.52 -5.12
C LYS A 76 -4.82 -13.60 -6.18
N ASN A 77 -3.62 -13.07 -5.94
CA ASN A 77 -2.89 -12.24 -6.90
C ASN A 77 -2.30 -13.11 -8.04
N THR A 78 -3.17 -13.73 -8.81
CA THR A 78 -2.85 -14.54 -9.99
C THR A 78 -3.53 -13.97 -11.22
N VAL A 79 -2.91 -14.12 -12.40
CA VAL A 79 -3.42 -13.55 -13.66
C VAL A 79 -4.81 -14.13 -13.99
N GLU A 80 -5.01 -15.43 -13.78
CA GLU A 80 -6.28 -16.11 -14.07
C GLU A 80 -7.42 -15.55 -13.24
N HIS A 81 -7.26 -15.50 -11.91
CA HIS A 81 -8.28 -15.01 -10.99
C HIS A 81 -8.63 -13.54 -11.24
N LEU A 82 -7.60 -12.69 -11.35
CA LEU A 82 -7.80 -11.26 -11.59
C LEU A 82 -8.47 -11.01 -12.95
N SER A 83 -8.12 -11.76 -14.00
CA SER A 83 -8.74 -11.59 -15.32
C SER A 83 -10.24 -11.91 -15.32
N GLY A 84 -10.66 -12.93 -14.55
CA GLY A 84 -12.07 -13.29 -14.36
C GLY A 84 -12.83 -12.20 -13.61
N LEU A 85 -12.24 -11.70 -12.52
CA LEU A 85 -12.81 -10.59 -11.76
C LEU A 85 -12.96 -9.32 -12.59
N VAL A 86 -11.96 -8.95 -13.39
CA VAL A 86 -12.05 -7.78 -14.26
C VAL A 86 -13.24 -7.88 -15.22
N LYS A 87 -13.49 -9.05 -15.80
CA LYS A 87 -14.65 -9.26 -16.68
C LYS A 87 -15.96 -9.06 -15.93
N SER A 88 -16.07 -9.57 -14.70
CA SER A 88 -17.27 -9.36 -13.88
C SER A 88 -17.47 -7.89 -13.50
N LEU A 89 -16.42 -7.20 -13.09
CA LEU A 89 -16.46 -5.78 -12.72
C LEU A 89 -16.74 -4.87 -13.92
N ASN A 90 -16.29 -5.25 -15.12
CA ASN A 90 -16.56 -4.49 -16.33
C ASN A 90 -18.04 -4.53 -16.77
N MET A 91 -18.79 -5.56 -16.35
CA MET A 91 -20.24 -5.65 -16.60
C MET A 91 -21.07 -4.77 -15.65
N LEU A 92 -20.48 -4.28 -14.56
CA LEU A 92 -21.18 -3.39 -13.62
C LEU A 92 -21.37 -1.98 -14.21
N GLY A 93 -22.35 -1.27 -13.66
CA GLY A 93 -22.58 0.14 -13.99
C GLY A 93 -21.48 1.06 -13.45
N ASP A 94 -21.27 2.19 -14.10
CA ASP A 94 -20.23 3.16 -13.73
C ASP A 94 -20.37 3.68 -12.29
N SER A 95 -21.61 3.83 -11.81
CA SER A 95 -21.90 4.29 -10.44
C SER A 95 -21.41 3.29 -9.39
N GLU A 96 -21.72 2.01 -9.57
CA GLU A 96 -21.33 0.95 -8.65
C GLU A 96 -19.82 0.76 -8.66
N LEU A 97 -19.23 0.73 -9.85
CA LEU A 97 -17.80 0.58 -10.02
C LEU A 97 -17.03 1.72 -9.35
N LYS A 98 -17.53 2.96 -9.45
CA LYS A 98 -16.96 4.11 -8.76
C LYS A 98 -17.02 3.96 -7.25
N THR A 99 -18.14 3.48 -6.69
CA THR A 99 -18.24 3.27 -5.24
C THR A 99 -17.28 2.19 -4.73
N LEU A 100 -17.13 1.08 -5.47
CA LEU A 100 -16.16 0.03 -5.15
C LEU A 100 -14.72 0.54 -5.25
N GLY A 101 -14.40 1.29 -6.31
CA GLY A 101 -13.07 1.86 -6.48
C GLY A 101 -12.70 2.87 -5.41
N LEU A 102 -13.65 3.70 -4.95
CA LEU A 102 -13.44 4.62 -3.83
C LEU A 102 -13.17 3.88 -2.52
N ARG A 103 -13.97 2.85 -2.22
CA ARG A 103 -13.77 2.03 -1.02
C ARG A 103 -12.41 1.34 -1.02
N GLY A 104 -12.00 0.78 -2.15
CA GLY A 104 -10.68 0.17 -2.30
C GLY A 104 -9.54 1.18 -2.11
N LYS A 105 -9.74 2.42 -2.55
CA LYS A 105 -8.77 3.50 -2.34
C LYS A 105 -8.68 3.93 -0.88
N GLU A 106 -9.81 4.11 -0.21
CA GLU A 106 -9.88 4.44 1.22
C GLU A 106 -9.21 3.36 2.07
N LYS A 107 -9.55 2.08 1.85
CA LYS A 107 -8.94 0.95 2.57
C LYS A 107 -7.44 0.87 2.37
N LYS A 108 -6.96 1.15 1.14
CA LYS A 108 -5.53 1.24 0.87
C LYS A 108 -4.87 2.34 1.71
N GLU A 109 -5.47 3.53 1.74
CA GLU A 109 -4.93 4.68 2.48
C GLU A 109 -4.90 4.40 4.00
N GLU A 110 -5.95 3.80 4.55
CA GLU A 110 -6.02 3.37 5.96
C GLU A 110 -4.90 2.39 6.32
N LEU A 111 -4.71 1.33 5.53
CA LEU A 111 -3.68 0.32 5.79
C LEU A 111 -2.26 0.90 5.68
N GLU A 112 -2.02 1.76 4.70
CA GLU A 112 -0.73 2.44 4.57
C GLU A 112 -0.46 3.34 5.78
N GLU A 113 -1.46 4.07 6.25
CA GLU A 113 -1.33 4.90 7.43
C GLU A 113 -1.04 4.09 8.69
N GLU A 114 -1.71 2.96 8.88
CA GLU A 114 -1.46 2.03 10.00
C GLU A 114 -0.02 1.51 9.99
N GLU A 115 0.50 1.13 8.84
CA GLU A 115 1.86 0.63 8.73
C GLU A 115 2.91 1.72 8.99
N VAL A 116 2.66 2.94 8.54
CA VAL A 116 3.51 4.10 8.88
C VAL A 116 3.47 4.39 10.39
N ILE A 117 2.31 4.29 11.03
CA ILE A 117 2.19 4.46 12.49
C ILE A 117 2.97 3.35 13.22
N LYS A 118 2.80 2.09 12.84
CA LYS A 118 3.54 0.94 13.41
C LYS A 118 5.06 1.13 13.25
N LEU A 119 5.50 1.65 12.11
CA LEU A 119 6.90 1.97 11.85
C LEU A 119 7.41 3.08 12.79
N HIS A 120 6.65 4.15 12.96
CA HIS A 120 7.02 5.27 13.84
C HIS A 120 7.03 4.82 15.31
N GLU A 121 6.10 3.96 15.73
CA GLU A 121 6.07 3.33 17.05
C GLU A 121 7.29 2.44 17.31
N LYS A 122 7.73 1.64 16.32
CA LYS A 122 8.97 0.84 16.39
C LYS A 122 10.19 1.71 16.71
N HIS A 123 10.27 2.90 16.12
CA HIS A 123 11.31 3.89 16.42
C HIS A 123 11.01 4.74 17.66
N GLY A 124 9.85 4.56 18.30
CA GLY A 124 9.36 5.32 19.46
C GLY A 124 9.30 6.82 19.19
N VAL A 125 8.91 7.19 17.98
CA VAL A 125 8.65 8.57 17.54
C VAL A 125 7.18 8.72 17.20
N ARG A 126 6.67 9.95 17.28
CA ARG A 126 5.30 10.26 16.86
C ARG A 126 5.32 10.69 15.39
N LYS A 127 4.27 10.27 14.66
CA LYS A 127 3.96 10.76 13.31
C LYS A 127 3.73 12.28 13.34
#